data_AF-A0A382Z0Z0-F1
#
_entry.id   AF-A0A382Z0Z0-F1
#
_cell.length_a   1.000
_cell.length_b   1.000
_cell.length_c   1.000
_cell.angle_alpha   90.00
_cell.angle_beta   90.00
_cell.angle_gamma   90.00
#
_symmetry.space_group_name_H-M   'P 1'
#
loop_
_entity.id
_entity.type
_entity.pdbx_description
1 polymer ?
#
loop_
_entity_poly.entity_id
_entity_poly.type
_entity_poly.pdbx_seq_one_letter_code
_entity_poly.pdbx_strand_id
1 'polypeptide(L)'
;MANKEVIITIVIYNLILIIVGLLTKNRNKTQDDFYLANRSLGPWVAALSASASSSSAWTLLGVSGAAYAWGLSAVWIIPGVLIGYYVSWTWVAPRLMELSQQTGAVSLPDVLFHNYDDKERQLLMRLTV
;
A
#
# COMPACT_ATOMS: atom_id res chain seq x y z
N MET A 1 4.43 4.99 -37.82
CA MET A 1 5.35 4.05 -37.13
C MET A 1 5.68 4.45 -35.67
N ALA A 2 5.00 5.44 -35.07
CA ALA A 2 5.34 5.95 -33.73
C ALA A 2 4.87 5.08 -32.54
N ASN A 3 4.00 4.09 -32.77
CA ASN A 3 3.39 3.31 -31.66
C ASN A 3 4.05 1.95 -31.44
N LYS A 4 4.94 1.52 -32.34
CA LYS A 4 5.54 0.18 -32.27
C LYS A 4 6.44 0.04 -31.04
N GLU A 5 7.25 1.06 -30.75
CA GLU A 5 8.16 1.07 -29.59
C GLU A 5 7.39 1.08 -28.26
N VAL A 6 6.32 1.87 -28.16
CA VAL A 6 5.47 1.93 -26.96
C VAL A 6 4.81 0.57 -26.70
N ILE A 7 4.24 -0.06 -27.72
CA ILE A 7 3.60 -1.37 -27.60
C ILE A 7 4.62 -2.43 -27.17
N ILE A 8 5.82 -2.43 -27.77
CA ILE A 8 6.90 -3.36 -27.40
C ILE A 8 7.26 -3.19 -25.92
N THR A 9 7.46 -1.95 -25.46
CA THR A 9 7.79 -1.67 -24.05
C THR A 9 6.69 -2.15 -23.09
N ILE A 10 5.42 -1.90 -23.41
CA ILE A 10 4.28 -2.36 -22.58
C ILE A 10 4.23 -3.88 -22.52
N VAL A 11 4.41 -4.56 -23.65
CA VAL A 11 4.38 -6.03 -23.72
C VAL A 11 5.54 -6.62 -22.92
N ILE A 12 6.76 -6.11 -23.09
CA ILE A 12 7.94 -6.56 -22.34
C ILE A 12 7.73 -6.34 -20.84
N TYR A 13 7.28 -5.15 -20.43
CA TYR A 13 7.01 -4.84 -19.03
C TYR A 13 5.98 -5.80 -18.42
N ASN A 14 4.86 -6.05 -19.10
CA ASN A 14 3.84 -6.99 -18.63
C ASN A 14 4.38 -8.42 -18.53
N LEU A 15 5.16 -8.87 -19.52
CA LEU A 15 5.79 -10.19 -19.47
C LEU A 15 6.73 -10.32 -18.27
N ILE A 16 7.53 -9.30 -17.97
CA ILE A 16 8.38 -9.29 -16.77
C ILE A 16 7.53 -9.42 -15.51
N LEU A 17 6.45 -8.66 -15.38
CA LEU A 17 5.55 -8.76 -14.21
C LEU A 17 4.95 -10.16 -14.07
N ILE A 18 4.50 -10.78 -15.17
CA ILE A 18 3.96 -12.13 -15.17
C ILE A 18 5.02 -13.14 -14.73
N ILE A 19 6.25 -13.03 -15.26
CA ILE A 19 7.36 -13.92 -14.90
C ILE A 19 7.66 -13.80 -13.41
N VAL A 20 7.78 -12.58 -12.87
CA VAL A 20 8.01 -12.35 -11.43
C VAL A 20 6.88 -12.95 -10.59
N GLY A 21 5.63 -12.82 -11.03
CA GLY A 21 4.47 -13.44 -10.37
C GLY A 21 4.55 -14.97 -10.36
N LEU A 22 4.88 -15.58 -11.49
CA LEU A 22 5.03 -17.04 -11.61
C LEU A 22 6.19 -17.58 -10.77
N LEU A 23 7.32 -16.87 -10.72
CA LEU A 23 8.48 -17.22 -9.89
C LEU A 23 8.15 -17.14 -8.40
N THR A 24 7.32 -16.19 -8.00
CA THR A 24 6.96 -15.95 -6.59
C THR A 24 5.78 -16.80 -6.12
N LYS A 25 4.99 -17.38 -7.05
CA LYS A 25 3.80 -18.21 -6.77
C LYS A 25 4.06 -19.32 -5.74
N ASN A 26 5.21 -19.99 -5.82
CA ASN A 26 5.53 -21.12 -4.95
C ASN A 26 5.88 -20.72 -3.50
N ARG A 27 5.93 -19.41 -3.18
CA ARG A 27 6.22 -18.88 -1.84
C ARG A 27 4.96 -18.67 -0.98
N ASN A 28 3.76 -18.68 -1.58
CA ASN A 28 2.50 -18.45 -0.88
C ASN A 28 1.85 -19.78 -0.46
N LYS A 29 2.35 -20.41 0.61
CA LYS A 29 1.83 -21.71 1.09
C LYS A 29 0.76 -21.57 2.19
N THR A 30 0.78 -20.45 2.91
CA THR A 30 -0.13 -20.17 4.04
C THR A 30 -0.92 -18.89 3.81
N GLN A 31 -2.09 -18.74 4.46
CA GLN A 31 -2.88 -17.50 4.39
C GLN A 31 -2.06 -16.27 4.86
N ASP A 32 -1.25 -16.43 5.90
CA ASP A 32 -0.35 -15.38 6.40
C ASP A 32 0.78 -15.05 5.42
N ASP A 33 1.26 -16.02 4.65
CA ASP A 33 2.24 -15.77 3.58
C ASP A 33 1.62 -14.92 2.46
N PHE A 34 0.34 -15.13 2.18
CA PHE A 34 -0.38 -14.40 1.14
C PHE A 34 -0.73 -12.96 1.56
N TYR A 35 -1.27 -12.78 2.77
CA TYR A 35 -1.73 -11.46 3.24
C TYR A 35 -0.62 -10.60 3.85
N LEU A 36 0.33 -11.22 4.55
CA LEU A 36 1.35 -10.50 5.31
C LEU A 36 2.77 -10.72 4.79
N ALA A 37 2.96 -11.53 3.73
CA ALA A 37 4.28 -11.95 3.25
C ALA A 37 5.17 -12.47 4.40
N ASN A 38 4.56 -13.26 5.29
CA ASN A 38 5.15 -13.80 6.51
C ASN A 38 5.74 -12.72 7.45
N ARG A 39 5.25 -11.47 7.37
CA ARG A 39 5.73 -10.30 8.12
C ARG A 39 7.25 -10.06 7.98
N SER A 40 7.84 -10.64 6.93
CA SER A 40 9.28 -10.65 6.66
C SER A 40 9.74 -9.54 5.73
N LEU A 41 8.79 -8.75 5.22
CA LEU A 41 9.10 -7.61 4.35
C LEU A 41 9.86 -6.56 5.15
N GLY A 42 11.11 -6.35 4.74
CA GLY A 42 11.95 -5.30 5.32
C GLY A 42 11.31 -3.91 5.12
N PRO A 43 11.66 -2.95 5.99
CA PRO A 43 11.04 -1.61 5.99
C PRO A 43 11.15 -0.90 4.64
N TRP A 44 12.25 -1.06 3.91
CA TRP A 44 12.42 -0.47 2.59
C TRP A 44 11.46 -1.03 1.53
N VAL A 45 11.23 -2.34 1.53
CA VAL A 45 10.33 -2.99 0.56
C VAL A 45 8.88 -2.62 0.86
N ALA A 46 8.51 -2.58 2.14
CA ALA A 46 7.20 -2.11 2.58
C ALA A 46 6.96 -0.63 2.20
N ALA A 47 7.97 0.23 2.37
CA ALA A 47 7.88 1.65 2.01
C ALA A 47 7.72 1.85 0.49
N LEU A 48 8.49 1.11 -0.31
CA LEU A 48 8.38 1.16 -1.78
C LEU A 48 7.01 0.66 -2.26
N SER A 49 6.49 -0.43 -1.66
CA SER A 49 5.16 -0.95 -1.97
C SER A 49 4.06 0.05 -1.61
N ALA A 50 4.13 0.66 -0.42
CA ALA A 50 3.20 1.69 0.02
C ALA A 50 3.24 2.94 -0.88
N SER A 51 4.44 3.38 -1.28
CA SER A 51 4.63 4.50 -2.21
C SER A 51 4.06 4.19 -3.60
N ALA A 52 4.32 2.99 -4.12
CA ALA A 52 3.76 2.54 -5.40
C ALA A 52 2.22 2.53 -5.38
N SER A 53 1.62 2.06 -4.28
CA SER A 53 0.16 2.05 -4.09
C SER A 53 -0.46 3.46 -4.07
N SER A 54 0.21 4.42 -3.43
CA SER A 54 -0.26 5.81 -3.36
C SER A 54 -0.10 6.60 -4.68
N SER A 55 0.81 6.15 -5.56
CA SER A 55 1.29 6.97 -6.68
C SER A 55 0.34 7.13 -7.88
N SER A 56 -0.85 6.52 -7.91
CA SER A 56 -1.64 6.43 -9.13
C SER A 56 -2.57 7.64 -9.40
N ALA A 57 -3.50 7.96 -8.50
CA ALA A 57 -4.50 9.01 -8.73
C ALA A 57 -4.08 10.39 -8.17
N TRP A 58 -3.39 10.40 -7.04
CA TRP A 58 -3.00 11.63 -6.34
C TRP A 58 -1.98 12.47 -7.12
N THR A 59 -1.00 11.80 -7.73
CA THR A 59 0.12 12.48 -8.40
C THR A 59 -0.31 13.20 -9.67
N LEU A 60 -1.17 12.58 -10.48
CA LEU A 60 -1.59 13.13 -11.77
C LEU A 60 -2.76 14.09 -11.66
N LEU A 61 -3.76 13.81 -10.83
CA LEU A 61 -4.97 14.65 -10.70
C LEU A 61 -4.94 15.55 -9.46
N GLY A 62 -4.43 15.04 -8.33
CA GLY A 62 -4.37 15.79 -7.08
C GLY A 62 -3.38 16.94 -7.13
N VAL A 63 -2.11 16.66 -7.44
CA VAL A 63 -1.05 17.69 -7.45
C VAL A 63 -1.23 18.67 -8.61
N SER A 64 -1.54 18.20 -9.82
CA SER A 64 -1.75 19.10 -10.97
C SER A 64 -3.02 19.93 -10.85
N GLY A 65 -4.11 19.35 -10.32
CA GLY A 65 -5.37 20.05 -10.07
C GLY A 65 -5.24 21.08 -8.96
N ALA A 66 -4.53 20.76 -7.87
CA ALA A 66 -4.21 21.72 -6.82
C ALA A 66 -3.29 22.84 -7.31
N ALA A 67 -2.30 22.53 -8.17
CA ALA A 67 -1.46 23.54 -8.80
C ALA A 67 -2.25 24.47 -9.74
N TYR A 68 -3.22 23.92 -10.48
CA TYR A 68 -4.11 24.71 -11.32
C TYR A 68 -5.01 25.66 -10.50
N ALA A 69 -5.54 25.18 -9.37
CA ALA A 69 -6.48 25.94 -8.53
C ALA A 69 -5.79 26.93 -7.58
N TRP A 70 -4.65 26.57 -6.99
CA TRP A 70 -3.96 27.34 -5.94
C TRP A 70 -2.70 28.05 -6.43
N GLY A 71 -2.31 27.85 -7.69
CA GLY A 71 -1.10 28.44 -8.27
C GLY A 71 0.16 28.04 -7.52
N LEU A 72 1.07 28.99 -7.29
CA LEU A 72 2.37 28.74 -6.65
C LEU A 72 2.25 28.24 -5.20
N SER A 73 1.12 28.50 -4.54
CA SER A 73 0.83 28.04 -3.17
C SER A 73 0.74 26.52 -3.06
N ALA A 74 0.48 25.80 -4.17
CA ALA A 74 0.44 24.34 -4.20
C ALA A 74 1.79 23.68 -3.88
N VAL A 75 2.91 24.43 -3.94
CA VAL A 75 4.23 23.95 -3.52
C VAL A 75 4.24 23.49 -2.05
N TRP A 76 3.39 24.06 -1.19
CA TRP A 76 3.24 23.65 0.21
C TRP A 76 2.70 22.23 0.41
N ILE A 77 2.12 21.61 -0.63
CA ILE A 77 1.70 20.21 -0.60
C ILE A 77 2.92 19.29 -0.45
N ILE A 78 4.05 19.64 -1.07
CA ILE A 78 5.27 18.82 -1.06
C ILE A 78 5.78 18.61 0.38
N PRO A 79 6.10 19.65 1.18
CA PRO A 79 6.54 19.46 2.55
C PRO A 79 5.44 18.85 3.44
N GLY A 80 4.17 19.18 3.22
CA GLY A 80 3.06 18.60 3.99
C GLY A 80 2.94 17.08 3.81
N VAL A 81 3.05 16.60 2.57
CA VAL A 81 3.04 15.17 2.24
C VAL A 81 4.29 14.50 2.78
N LEU A 82 5.48 15.10 2.63
CA LEU A 82 6.72 14.53 3.17
C LEU A 82 6.67 14.37 4.69
N ILE A 83 6.20 15.37 5.42
CA ILE A 83 6.03 15.31 6.87
C ILE A 83 4.97 14.27 7.23
N GLY A 84 3.84 14.24 6.53
CA GLY A 84 2.79 13.25 6.74
C GLY A 84 3.27 11.80 6.56
N TYR A 85 4.05 11.54 5.50
CA TYR A 85 4.69 10.25 5.30
C TYR A 85 5.70 9.93 6.38
N TYR A 86 6.54 10.90 6.77
CA TYR A 86 7.54 10.71 7.80
C TYR A 86 6.91 10.32 9.14
N VAL A 87 5.88 11.06 9.57
CA VAL A 87 5.14 10.77 10.83
C VAL A 87 4.42 9.42 10.73
N SER A 88 3.75 9.15 9.62
CA SER A 88 3.04 7.88 9.42
C SER A 88 4.02 6.69 9.47
N TRP A 89 5.20 6.84 8.88
CA TRP A 89 6.20 5.78 8.81
C TRP A 89 6.93 5.57 10.14
N THR A 90 7.25 6.64 10.87
CA THR A 90 8.05 6.56 12.10
C THR A 90 7.21 6.28 13.35
N TRP A 91 5.95 6.71 13.38
CA TRP A 91 5.09 6.57 14.56
C TRP A 91 3.94 5.60 14.35
N VAL A 92 3.24 5.67 13.22
CA VAL A 92 2.01 4.91 13.02
C VAL A 92 2.32 3.47 12.59
N ALA A 93 3.16 3.31 11.57
CA ALA A 93 3.52 2.00 11.02
C ALA A 93 4.14 1.03 12.05
N PRO A 94 5.15 1.40 12.87
CA PRO A 94 5.74 0.46 13.82
C PRO A 94 4.74 0.05 14.92
N ARG A 95 3.94 1.00 15.43
CA ARG A 95 2.91 0.70 16.44
C ARG A 95 1.83 -0.23 15.91
N LEU A 96 1.36 -0.01 14.69
CA LEU A 96 0.39 -0.91 14.04
C LEU A 96 1.00 -2.29 13.78
N MET A 97 2.27 -2.36 13.41
CA MET A 97 2.97 -3.62 13.19
C MET A 97 3.13 -4.41 14.50
N GLU A 98 3.49 -3.75 15.61
CA GLU A 98 3.53 -4.37 16.94
C GLU A 98 2.15 -4.88 17.38
N LEU A 99 1.09 -4.10 17.18
CA LEU A 99 -0.27 -4.52 17.53
C LEU A 99 -0.75 -5.71 16.68
N SER A 100 -0.46 -5.69 15.37
CA SER A 100 -0.74 -6.81 14.47
C SER A 100 0.03 -8.06 14.91
N GLN A 101 1.29 -7.91 15.35
CA GLN A 101 2.10 -9.03 15.85
C GLN A 101 1.50 -9.67 17.11
N GLN A 102 1.05 -8.85 18.06
CA GLN A 102 0.49 -9.32 19.33
C GLN A 102 -0.89 -9.98 19.16
N THR A 103 -1.72 -9.45 18.26
CA THR A 103 -3.14 -9.87 18.09
C THR A 103 -3.34 -10.90 16.98
N GLY A 104 -2.35 -11.13 16.13
CA GLY A 104 -2.51 -11.93 14.91
C GLY A 104 -3.36 -11.25 13.83
N ALA A 105 -3.75 -9.98 14.02
CA ALA A 105 -4.63 -9.28 13.10
C ALA A 105 -3.98 -9.06 11.72
N VAL A 106 -4.73 -9.39 10.67
CA VAL A 106 -4.27 -9.28 9.26
C VAL A 106 -4.80 -8.04 8.55
N SER A 107 -5.80 -7.37 9.13
CA SER A 107 -6.41 -6.16 8.55
C SER A 107 -6.61 -5.06 9.59
N LEU A 108 -6.78 -3.82 9.14
CA LEU A 108 -6.94 -2.67 10.04
C LEU A 108 -8.21 -2.75 10.92
N PRO A 109 -9.39 -3.14 10.40
CA PRO A 109 -10.57 -3.38 11.24
C PRO A 109 -10.30 -4.44 12.29
N ASP A 110 -9.51 -5.45 11.95
CA ASP A 110 -9.18 -6.57 12.83
C ASP A 110 -8.28 -6.14 14.01
N VAL A 111 -7.38 -5.19 13.76
CA VAL A 111 -6.58 -4.51 14.79
C VAL A 111 -7.48 -3.67 15.71
N LEU A 112 -8.49 -2.99 15.16
CA LEU A 112 -9.39 -2.11 15.91
C LEU A 112 -10.41 -2.88 16.77
N PHE A 113 -10.93 -3.99 16.25
CA PHE A 113 -11.96 -4.81 16.90
C PHE A 113 -11.41 -6.02 17.64
N HIS A 114 -10.10 -6.09 17.87
CA HIS A 114 -9.47 -7.26 18.51
C HIS A 114 -10.01 -7.58 19.92
N ASN A 115 -10.52 -6.56 20.62
CA ASN A 115 -11.07 -6.67 21.99
C ASN A 115 -12.56 -7.06 22.03
N TYR A 116 -13.22 -7.17 20.88
CA TYR A 116 -14.64 -7.52 20.79
C TYR A 116 -14.83 -9.02 20.64
N ASP A 117 -15.98 -9.51 21.10
CA ASP A 117 -16.36 -10.92 21.01
C ASP A 117 -16.43 -11.36 19.54
N ASP A 118 -16.09 -12.61 19.22
CA ASP A 118 -15.90 -13.09 17.83
C ASP A 118 -17.11 -12.82 16.92
N LYS A 119 -18.33 -12.87 17.47
CA LYS A 119 -19.57 -12.58 16.74
C LYS A 119 -19.73 -11.10 16.40
N GLU A 120 -19.37 -10.22 17.34
CA GLU A 120 -19.43 -8.77 17.15
C GLU A 120 -18.32 -8.30 16.20
N ARG A 121 -17.11 -8.85 16.36
CA ARG A 121 -15.98 -8.62 15.45
C ARG A 121 -16.33 -8.99 14.01
N GLN A 122 -16.93 -10.16 13.77
CA GLN A 122 -17.35 -10.55 12.41
C GLN A 122 -18.44 -9.64 11.81
N LEU A 123 -19.39 -9.19 12.63
CA LEU A 123 -20.43 -8.24 12.20
C LEU A 123 -19.82 -6.87 11.85
N LEU A 124 -18.93 -6.36 12.69
CA LEU A 124 -18.27 -5.08 12.49
C LEU A 124 -17.35 -5.10 11.28
N MET A 125 -16.60 -6.18 11.07
CA MET A 125 -15.78 -6.37 9.86
C MET A 125 -16.63 -6.38 8.58
N ARG A 126 -17.83 -6.98 8.61
CA ARG A 126 -18.74 -6.98 7.44
C ARG A 126 -19.39 -5.63 7.15
N LEU A 127 -19.47 -4.75 8.14
CA LEU A 127 -20.03 -3.40 7.99
C LEU A 127 -18.99 -2.35 7.58
N THR A 128 -17.70 -2.63 7.80
CA THR A 128 -16.60 -1.71 7.48
C THR A 128 -15.90 -1.99 6.16
N VAL A 129 -16.15 -3.15 5.54
CA VAL A 129 -15.69 -3.52 4.19
C VAL A 129 -16.78 -3.21 3.17
#